data_AF-A0A7C1WVS9-F1
#
_entry.id   AF-A0A7C1WVS9-F1
#
_cell.length_a   1.000
_cell.length_b   1.000
_cell.length_c   1.000
_cell.angle_alpha   90.00
_cell.angle_beta   90.00
_cell.angle_gamma   90.00
#
_symmetry.space_group_name_H-M   'P 1'
#
loop_
_entity.id
_entity.type
_entity.pdbx_description
1 polymer ?
#
loop_
_entity_poly.entity_id
_entity_poly.type
_entity_poly.pdbx_seq_one_letter_code
_entity_poly.pdbx_strand_id
1 'polypeptide(L)'
;NVHLSGGVGIGGVLEPLQANPTIIEDNCFIGARSEIVEGVIVEENAVISMGVYIGQSTKIYNRMTGEITFGRVPTGAVVVPGNLPAKDGSHSLYCAVIIKQVDEKTRSKVGINELLREA
;
A
#
# COMPACT_ATOMS: atom_id res chain seq x y z
N ASN A 1 5.21 3.60 -15.69
CA ASN A 1 6.14 2.46 -15.45
C ASN A 1 5.83 1.75 -14.13
N VAL A 2 4.94 0.75 -14.12
CA VAL A 2 4.61 0.00 -12.89
C VAL A 2 5.39 -1.31 -12.83
N HIS A 3 5.86 -1.69 -11.64
CA HIS A 3 6.42 -3.02 -11.39
C HIS A 3 5.47 -3.84 -10.51
N LEU A 4 4.83 -4.85 -11.09
CA LEU A 4 4.08 -5.88 -10.36
C LEU A 4 4.97 -7.10 -10.17
N SER A 5 5.42 -7.33 -8.94
CA SER A 5 6.31 -8.46 -8.64
C SER A 5 5.59 -9.81 -8.79
N GLY A 6 6.35 -10.90 -8.68
CA GLY A 6 5.81 -12.26 -8.80
C GLY A 6 4.64 -12.53 -7.85
N GLY A 7 3.52 -12.97 -8.42
CA GLY A 7 2.32 -13.34 -7.66
C GLY A 7 1.58 -12.17 -7.01
N VAL A 8 1.72 -10.96 -7.54
CA VAL A 8 0.85 -9.83 -7.18
C VAL A 8 -0.54 -10.03 -7.78
N GLY A 9 -1.58 -9.85 -6.97
CA GLY A 9 -2.96 -9.81 -7.41
C GLY A 9 -3.50 -8.39 -7.50
N ILE A 10 -4.11 -8.03 -8.64
CA ILE A 10 -4.84 -6.77 -8.83
C ILE A 10 -6.30 -7.14 -9.08
N GLY A 11 -7.17 -6.80 -8.14
CA GLY A 11 -8.56 -7.19 -8.15
C GLY A 11 -9.34 -6.49 -9.28
N GLY A 12 -10.03 -7.28 -10.09
CA GLY A 12 -10.98 -6.76 -11.07
C GLY A 12 -12.22 -6.20 -10.39
N VAL A 13 -12.81 -5.17 -10.98
CA VAL A 13 -14.08 -4.59 -10.55
C VAL A 13 -14.97 -4.52 -11.80
N LEU A 14 -16.04 -5.30 -11.81
CA LEU A 14 -17.03 -5.30 -12.89
C LEU A 14 -18.32 -4.63 -12.43
N GLU A 15 -18.74 -4.93 -11.20
CA GLU A 15 -19.90 -4.35 -10.56
C GLU A 15 -19.50 -3.80 -9.18
N PRO A 16 -20.19 -2.74 -8.71
CA PRO A 16 -21.26 -2.03 -9.42
C PRO A 16 -20.72 -1.09 -10.52
N LEU A 17 -21.55 -0.71 -11.49
CA LEU A 17 -21.12 0.05 -12.68
C LEU A 17 -20.46 1.41 -12.36
N GLN A 18 -20.83 2.02 -11.24
CA GLN A 18 -20.26 3.28 -10.75
C GLN A 18 -18.95 3.11 -9.98
N ALA A 19 -18.54 1.88 -9.67
CA ALA A 19 -17.30 1.65 -8.96
C ALA A 19 -16.10 1.89 -9.88
N ASN A 20 -15.12 2.61 -9.35
CA ASN A 20 -13.84 2.71 -10.02
C ASN A 20 -13.14 1.35 -10.01
N PRO A 21 -12.40 0.99 -11.08
CA PRO A 21 -11.53 -0.16 -11.04
C PRO A 21 -10.41 0.03 -10.02
N THR A 22 -9.73 -1.05 -9.67
CA THR A 22 -8.48 -0.97 -8.91
C THR A 22 -7.43 -0.25 -9.78
N ILE A 23 -6.83 0.81 -9.26
CA ILE A 23 -5.91 1.66 -10.02
C ILE A 23 -4.53 1.63 -9.35
N ILE A 24 -3.52 1.35 -10.16
CA ILE A 24 -2.10 1.48 -9.80
C ILE A 24 -1.50 2.56 -10.70
N GLU A 25 -1.18 3.72 -10.12
CA GLU A 25 -0.65 4.86 -10.86
C GLU A 25 0.85 4.69 -11.19
N ASP A 26 1.40 5.67 -11.88
CA ASP A 26 2.74 5.59 -12.45
C ASP A 26 3.85 5.39 -11.42
N ASN A 27 4.90 4.68 -11.84
CA ASN A 27 6.13 4.46 -11.06
C ASN A 27 5.95 3.69 -9.74
N CYS A 28 4.76 3.12 -9.53
CA CYS A 28 4.50 2.23 -8.40
C CYS A 28 5.35 0.96 -8.48
N PHE A 29 5.81 0.52 -7.31
CA PHE A 29 6.35 -0.82 -7.12
C PHE A 29 5.43 -1.59 -6.18
N ILE A 30 4.97 -2.77 -6.63
CA ILE A 30 4.17 -3.68 -5.81
C ILE A 30 4.99 -4.95 -5.56
N GLY A 31 5.36 -5.17 -4.30
CA GLY A 31 6.17 -6.29 -3.85
C GLY A 31 5.46 -7.64 -4.01
N ALA A 32 6.25 -8.72 -4.07
CA ALA A 32 5.74 -10.06 -4.34
C ALA A 32 4.67 -10.49 -3.32
N ARG A 33 3.68 -11.26 -3.80
CA ARG A 33 2.57 -11.78 -2.99
C ARG A 33 1.70 -10.73 -2.30
N SER A 34 1.72 -9.49 -2.79
CA SER A 34 0.79 -8.45 -2.36
C SER A 34 -0.50 -8.50 -3.19
N GLU A 35 -1.60 -8.01 -2.64
CA GLU A 35 -2.91 -8.01 -3.28
C GLU A 35 -3.57 -6.64 -3.09
N ILE A 36 -3.97 -5.99 -4.19
CA ILE A 36 -4.67 -4.71 -4.17
C ILE A 36 -6.01 -4.90 -4.88
N VAL A 37 -7.13 -4.66 -4.20
CA VAL A 37 -8.46 -5.10 -4.67
C VAL A 37 -9.55 -4.05 -4.44
N GLU A 38 -10.77 -4.33 -4.91
CA GLU A 38 -12.00 -3.59 -4.56
C GLU A 38 -11.98 -2.09 -4.93
N GLY A 39 -11.27 -1.71 -6.00
CA GLY A 39 -11.22 -0.31 -6.44
C GLY A 39 -10.29 0.56 -5.61
N VAL A 40 -9.37 -0.06 -4.86
CA VAL A 40 -8.29 0.66 -4.17
C VAL A 40 -7.42 1.39 -5.20
N ILE A 41 -7.00 2.60 -4.84
CA ILE A 41 -6.12 3.44 -5.64
C ILE A 41 -4.76 3.52 -4.95
N VAL A 42 -3.72 3.10 -5.65
CA VAL A 42 -2.33 3.30 -5.24
C VAL A 42 -1.76 4.41 -6.09
N GLU A 43 -1.53 5.56 -5.47
CA GLU A 43 -1.07 6.76 -6.16
C GLU A 43 0.41 6.67 -6.55
N GLU A 44 0.80 7.55 -7.47
CA GLU A 44 2.10 7.49 -8.14
C GLU A 44 3.30 7.40 -7.19
N ASN A 45 4.39 6.79 -7.67
CA ASN A 45 5.65 6.64 -6.95
C ASN A 45 5.60 5.79 -5.65
N ALA A 46 4.44 5.27 -5.26
CA ALA A 46 4.31 4.44 -4.06
C ALA A 46 5.11 3.12 -4.15
N VAL A 47 5.57 2.65 -3.00
CA VAL A 47 6.32 1.40 -2.86
C VAL A 47 5.61 0.53 -1.85
N ILE A 48 4.96 -0.52 -2.35
CA ILE A 48 4.30 -1.53 -1.54
C ILE A 48 5.28 -2.70 -1.36
N SER A 49 5.57 -3.07 -0.12
CA SER A 49 6.42 -4.22 0.21
C SER A 49 5.76 -5.56 -0.17
N MET A 50 6.41 -6.67 0.15
CA MET A 50 5.84 -8.01 -0.01
C MET A 50 4.73 -8.27 1.01
N GLY A 51 3.73 -9.06 0.63
CA GLY A 51 2.67 -9.53 1.52
C GLY A 51 1.74 -8.43 2.07
N VAL A 52 1.56 -7.35 1.31
CA VAL A 52 0.63 -6.27 1.65
C VAL A 52 -0.70 -6.52 0.95
N TYR A 53 -1.79 -6.57 1.72
CA TYR A 53 -3.14 -6.88 1.24
C TYR A 53 -4.06 -5.69 1.52
N ILE A 54 -4.50 -4.98 0.47
CA ILE A 54 -5.31 -3.78 0.61
C ILE A 54 -6.61 -3.94 -0.19
N GLY A 55 -7.72 -4.02 0.53
CA GLY A 55 -9.07 -3.80 0.01
C GLY A 55 -9.71 -2.57 0.67
N GLN A 56 -11.00 -2.34 0.40
CA GLN A 56 -11.75 -1.21 0.97
C GLN A 56 -11.93 -1.31 2.49
N SER A 57 -11.85 -2.51 3.05
CA SER A 57 -11.93 -2.76 4.49
C SER A 57 -10.58 -2.75 5.21
N THR A 58 -9.47 -2.75 4.46
CA THR A 58 -8.13 -2.76 5.04
C THR A 58 -7.81 -1.39 5.63
N LYS A 59 -7.50 -1.36 6.94
CA LYS A 59 -6.93 -0.17 7.58
C LYS A 59 -5.56 0.15 7.00
N ILE A 60 -5.38 1.38 6.53
CA ILE A 60 -4.09 1.93 6.12
C ILE A 60 -3.66 2.91 7.20
N TYR A 61 -2.72 2.49 8.04
CA TYR A 61 -2.23 3.28 9.17
C TYR A 61 -0.99 4.07 8.77
N ASN A 62 -1.02 5.38 8.94
CA ASN A 62 0.16 6.23 8.77
C ASN A 62 0.88 6.38 10.11
N ARG A 63 2.05 5.75 10.26
CA ARG A 63 2.79 5.80 11.54
C ARG A 63 3.33 7.18 11.90
N MET A 64 3.49 8.06 10.91
CA MET A 64 4.02 9.41 11.11
C MET A 64 2.95 10.33 11.71
N THR A 65 1.69 10.17 11.30
CA THR A 65 0.58 11.05 11.70
C THR A 65 -0.36 10.41 12.71
N GLY A 66 -0.35 9.08 12.82
CA GLY A 66 -1.32 8.32 13.61
C GLY A 66 -2.68 8.13 12.93
N GLU A 67 -2.86 8.62 11.70
CA GLU A 67 -4.12 8.56 10.96
C GLU A 67 -4.39 7.15 10.41
N ILE A 68 -5.66 6.78 10.35
CA ILE A 68 -6.13 5.55 9.68
C ILE A 68 -7.03 5.96 8.52
N THR A 69 -6.63 5.59 7.32
CA THR A 69 -7.40 5.79 6.09
C THR A 69 -7.76 4.45 5.44
N PHE A 70 -8.55 4.50 4.36
CA PHE A 70 -9.06 3.33 3.64
C PHE A 70 -9.08 3.63 2.14
N GLY A 71 -8.97 2.60 1.31
CA GLY A 71 -9.23 2.68 -0.14
C GLY A 71 -8.17 3.42 -0.97
N ARG A 72 -7.22 4.13 -0.35
CA ARG A 72 -6.24 4.96 -1.06
C ARG A 72 -4.88 4.98 -0.38
N VAL A 73 -3.84 4.65 -1.14
CA VAL A 73 -2.44 4.79 -0.74
C VAL A 73 -1.89 6.07 -1.38
N PRO A 74 -1.40 7.05 -0.60
CA PRO A 74 -1.03 8.36 -1.13
C PRO A 74 0.30 8.33 -1.91
N THR A 75 0.51 9.32 -2.77
CA THR A 75 1.71 9.48 -3.60
C THR A 75 2.99 9.31 -2.79
N GLY A 76 3.92 8.48 -3.30
CA GLY A 76 5.23 8.27 -2.70
C GLY A 76 5.21 7.55 -1.36
N ALA A 77 4.07 7.00 -0.92
CA ALA A 77 4.02 6.21 0.32
C ALA A 77 4.84 4.92 0.21
N VAL A 78 5.61 4.61 1.25
CA VAL A 78 6.26 3.31 1.42
C VAL A 78 5.46 2.52 2.44
N VAL A 79 4.92 1.39 2.01
CA VAL A 79 3.91 0.61 2.75
C VAL A 79 4.41 -0.79 3.04
N VAL A 80 4.28 -1.22 4.29
CA VAL A 80 4.64 -2.58 4.76
C VAL A 80 3.43 -3.24 5.43
N PRO A 81 3.38 -4.59 5.51
CA PRO A 81 2.35 -5.23 6.32
C PRO A 81 2.63 -5.00 7.80
N GLY A 82 1.59 -4.78 8.58
CA GLY A 82 1.68 -4.60 10.02
C GLY A 82 0.41 -5.00 10.74
N ASN A 83 0.33 -4.65 12.02
CA ASN A 83 -0.86 -4.90 12.83
C ASN A 83 -1.14 -3.71 13.75
N LEU A 84 -2.42 -3.47 14.01
CA LEU A 84 -2.87 -2.56 15.06
C LEU A 84 -3.29 -3.37 16.30
N PRO A 85 -2.77 -3.06 17.49
CA PRO A 85 -3.15 -3.76 18.72
C PRO A 85 -4.61 -3.43 19.10
N ALA A 86 -5.29 -4.40 19.69
CA ALA A 86 -6.56 -4.17 20.35
C ALA A 86 -6.39 -3.23 21.56
N LYS A 87 -7.45 -2.53 21.96
CA LYS A 87 -7.39 -1.56 23.07
C LYS A 87 -6.99 -2.19 24.41
N ASP A 88 -7.33 -3.45 24.60
CA ASP A 88 -6.99 -4.27 25.76
C ASP A 88 -5.63 -4.97 25.63
N GLY A 89 -4.95 -4.84 24.48
CA GLY A 89 -3.67 -5.48 24.18
C GLY A 89 -3.73 -6.99 24.00
N SER A 90 -4.92 -7.61 23.97
CA SER A 90 -5.05 -9.08 23.95
C SER A 90 -4.66 -9.71 22.61
N HIS A 91 -4.83 -8.97 21.52
CA HIS A 91 -4.53 -9.41 20.17
C HIS A 91 -4.19 -8.20 19.29
N SER A 92 -3.87 -8.47 18.03
CA SER A 92 -3.71 -7.44 17.02
C SER A 92 -4.39 -7.89 15.73
N LEU A 93 -4.83 -6.93 14.93
CA LEU A 93 -5.45 -7.17 13.64
C LEU A 93 -4.59 -6.58 12.53
N TYR A 94 -4.59 -7.25 11.39
CA TYR A 94 -3.84 -6.84 10.21
C TYR A 94 -4.18 -5.41 9.78
N CYS A 95 -3.15 -4.68 9.33
CA CYS A 95 -3.28 -3.42 8.63
C CYS A 95 -2.10 -3.23 7.66
N ALA A 96 -2.28 -2.35 6.68
CA ALA A 96 -1.18 -1.81 5.91
C ALA A 96 -0.59 -0.60 6.66
N VAL A 97 0.73 -0.48 6.75
CA VAL A 97 1.38 0.61 7.49
C VAL A 97 2.21 1.46 6.54
N ILE A 98 1.88 2.74 6.41
CA ILE A 98 2.74 3.73 5.76
C ILE A 98 3.86 4.07 6.75
N ILE A 99 5.09 3.73 6.38
CA ILE A 99 6.28 3.91 7.24
C ILE A 99 7.08 5.17 6.91
N LYS A 100 6.95 5.68 5.69
CA LYS A 100 7.52 6.94 5.23
C LYS A 100 6.81 7.39 3.95
N GLN A 101 7.02 8.63 3.56
CA GLN A 101 6.56 9.18 2.29
C GLN A 101 7.75 9.85 1.59
N VAL A 102 8.00 9.48 0.34
CA VAL A 102 9.15 9.96 -0.44
C VAL A 102 8.70 10.85 -1.59
N ASP A 103 9.50 11.86 -1.88
CA ASP A 103 9.32 12.66 -3.07
C ASP A 103 9.88 11.96 -4.33
N GLU A 104 9.49 12.44 -5.50
CA GLU A 104 9.91 11.89 -6.80
C GLU A 104 11.45 11.88 -6.97
N LYS A 105 12.12 12.95 -6.49
CA LYS A 105 13.59 13.05 -6.54
C LYS A 105 14.26 11.94 -5.74
N THR A 106 13.81 11.69 -4.52
CA THR A 106 14.31 10.64 -3.65
C THR A 106 13.98 9.27 -4.24
N ARG A 107 12.77 9.09 -4.76
CA ARG A 107 12.32 7.84 -5.40
C ARG A 107 13.19 7.44 -6.60
N SER A 108 13.66 8.41 -7.38
CA SER A 108 14.51 8.17 -8.56
C SER A 108 15.97 7.80 -8.22
N LYS A 109 16.45 8.20 -7.03
CA LYS A 109 17.85 8.02 -6.61
C LYS A 109 18.07 6.83 -5.68
N VAL A 110 17.07 6.54 -4.85
CA VAL A 110 17.17 5.54 -3.77
C VAL A 110 16.62 4.21 -4.26
N GLY A 111 17.40 3.14 -4.06
CA GLY A 111 16.98 1.79 -4.44
C GLY A 111 15.77 1.34 -3.63
N ILE A 112 14.90 0.52 -4.23
CA ILE A 112 13.69 0.01 -3.55
C ILE A 112 14.03 -0.73 -2.25
N ASN A 113 15.11 -1.52 -2.27
CA ASN A 113 15.59 -2.23 -1.08
C ASN A 113 16.03 -1.28 0.05
N GLU A 114 16.57 -0.11 -0.30
CA GLU A 114 17.01 0.89 0.68
C GLU A 114 15.80 1.59 1.30
N LEU A 115 14.81 1.96 0.47
CA LEU A 115 13.53 2.49 0.94
C LEU A 115 12.84 1.57 1.95
N LEU A 116 12.93 0.26 1.76
CA LEU A 116 12.30 -0.75 2.63
C LEU A 116 13.10 -1.12 3.88
N ARG A 117 14.44 -0.98 3.87
CA ARG A 117 15.31 -1.41 4.99
C ARG A 117 15.44 -0.38 6.10
N GLU A 118 15.32 0.90 5.78
CA GLU A 118 15.33 1.98 6.77
C GLU A 118 13.92 2.13 7.37
N ALA A 119 13.55 1.22 8.28
CA ALA A 119 12.30 1.29 9.04
C ALA A 119 12.49 2.07 10.35
#